data_AF-A0A2D1TUP8-F1
#
_entry.id   AF-A0A2D1TUP8-F1
#
_cell.length_a   1.000
_cell.length_b   1.000
_cell.length_c   1.000
_cell.angle_alpha   90.00
_cell.angle_beta   90.00
_cell.angle_gamma   90.00
#
_symmetry.space_group_name_H-M   'P 1'
#
loop_
_entity.id
_entity.type
_entity.pdbx_description
1 polymer ?
#
loop_
_entity_poly.entity_id
_entity_poly.type
_entity_poly.pdbx_seq_one_letter_code
_entity_poly.pdbx_strand_id
1 'polypeptide(L)'
;MMKPMTKKLLLGIPTVTLSAVLACTVAGCGGNAPSGSGGSAPVQEKSKKAKAYESQTVEVAGITYESVAHGTFYRGDAKKQDGFYLHIKITNNNTKNRTFSSFNVHAAQGDLEAGDPLFTSGKSAVLDYVASEAPDELHEGIDLSKRPDIGPGETVEYVYFWAPKTAYYGPITVEFVDAYAPAKNHEAMHFDTTGCETKEFKAAGGVADSGEKADLTGIDCASYSIEAADGYTLDSSDEEREKANFFHDETGGRLNISIFPRSPEEEVASLEQVYEGKETTTDQVEYNGITWLRFTGPDNGHTLFATAPATGETVRVSIGWKIDWDAAVPMMEALKLK
;
A
#
# COMPACT_ATOMS: atom_id res chain seq x y z
N MET A 1 -8.29 -40.31 27.67
CA MET A 1 -9.54 -40.81 27.05
C MET A 1 -10.61 -39.74 27.20
N MET A 2 -10.73 -38.86 26.20
CA MET A 2 -11.86 -37.93 26.07
C MET A 2 -12.94 -38.60 25.23
N LYS A 3 -14.19 -38.49 25.68
CA LYS A 3 -15.37 -38.73 24.84
C LYS A 3 -15.85 -37.37 24.30
N PRO A 4 -16.23 -37.27 23.01
CA PRO A 4 -16.68 -36.03 22.42
C PRO A 4 -18.15 -35.77 22.77
N MET A 5 -18.50 -34.52 23.07
CA MET A 5 -19.89 -34.06 23.12
C MET A 5 -20.25 -33.41 21.79
N THR A 6 -21.02 -34.15 20.99
CA THR A 6 -21.77 -33.65 19.84
C THR A 6 -23.06 -32.99 20.33
N LYS A 7 -23.39 -31.78 19.86
CA LYS A 7 -24.76 -31.24 19.88
C LYS A 7 -25.29 -31.15 18.45
N LYS A 8 -26.30 -31.97 18.13
CA LYS A 8 -27.28 -31.82 17.01
C LYS A 8 -28.53 -31.13 17.61
N LEU A 9 -29.43 -30.40 16.94
CA LEU A 9 -30.23 -30.60 15.71
C LEU A 9 -31.07 -29.29 15.54
N LEU A 10 -31.41 -28.74 14.36
CA LEU A 10 -32.53 -29.08 13.45
C LEU A 10 -32.40 -28.19 12.17
N LEU A 11 -32.27 -28.78 10.98
CA LEU A 11 -33.33 -29.07 9.98
C LEU A 11 -33.94 -27.83 9.29
N GLY A 12 -33.34 -27.48 8.16
CA GLY A 12 -33.90 -26.61 7.13
C GLY A 12 -33.08 -26.74 5.84
N ILE A 13 -33.53 -27.57 4.91
CA ILE A 13 -32.93 -27.75 3.58
C ILE A 13 -33.29 -26.53 2.73
N PRO A 14 -32.34 -25.95 1.97
CA PRO A 14 -32.67 -25.45 0.65
C PRO A 14 -31.96 -26.27 -0.43
N THR A 15 -32.81 -26.76 -1.32
CA THR A 15 -32.53 -27.54 -2.52
C THR A 15 -31.52 -26.83 -3.43
N VAL A 16 -30.36 -27.45 -3.64
CA VAL A 16 -29.44 -27.05 -4.73
C VAL A 16 -30.08 -27.48 -6.05
N THR A 17 -30.55 -26.52 -6.85
CA THR A 17 -30.91 -26.74 -8.26
C THR A 17 -29.68 -26.46 -9.12
N LEU A 18 -28.90 -27.50 -9.37
CA LEU A 18 -27.80 -27.50 -10.33
C LEU A 18 -28.39 -27.65 -11.75
N SER A 19 -28.61 -26.54 -12.45
CA SER A 19 -29.06 -26.58 -13.85
C SER A 19 -27.88 -26.82 -14.78
N ALA A 20 -27.74 -28.06 -15.23
CA ALA A 20 -26.88 -28.44 -16.34
C ALA A 20 -27.45 -27.90 -17.66
N VAL A 21 -26.71 -27.05 -18.37
CA VAL A 21 -27.03 -26.67 -19.76
C VAL A 21 -26.38 -27.69 -20.69
N LEU A 22 -27.26 -28.48 -21.31
CA LEU A 22 -27.00 -29.49 -22.33
C LEU A 22 -26.56 -28.82 -23.65
N ALA A 23 -25.43 -29.24 -24.20
CA ALA A 23 -24.99 -28.87 -25.54
C ALA A 23 -25.80 -29.67 -26.58
N CYS A 24 -26.53 -28.96 -27.46
CA CYS A 24 -27.08 -29.54 -28.68
C CYS A 24 -26.23 -29.10 -29.87
N THR A 25 -25.50 -30.05 -30.43
CA THR A 25 -24.93 -29.98 -31.77
C THR A 25 -26.06 -30.03 -32.80
N VAL A 26 -26.11 -29.06 -33.72
CA VAL A 26 -26.81 -29.20 -34.99
C VAL A 26 -25.82 -29.01 -36.12
N ALA A 27 -25.59 -30.12 -36.81
CA ALA A 27 -24.98 -30.16 -38.13
C ALA A 27 -25.97 -29.54 -39.14
N GLY A 28 -25.48 -28.65 -39.99
CA GLY A 28 -26.22 -28.05 -41.10
C GLY A 28 -25.25 -27.70 -42.21
N CYS A 29 -25.33 -28.44 -43.30
CA CYS A 29 -24.47 -28.43 -44.48
C CYS A 29 -24.93 -27.38 -45.51
N GLY A 30 -23.99 -26.73 -46.21
CA GLY A 30 -24.15 -26.38 -47.63
C GLY A 30 -24.38 -24.90 -48.03
N GLY A 31 -23.33 -24.25 -48.56
CA GLY A 31 -23.27 -23.87 -49.99
C GLY A 31 -23.79 -22.51 -50.49
N ASN A 32 -22.84 -21.72 -51.01
CA ASN A 32 -22.88 -20.72 -52.10
C ASN A 32 -23.39 -19.27 -51.87
N ALA A 33 -22.49 -18.33 -52.18
CA ALA A 33 -22.71 -16.91 -52.48
C ALA A 33 -23.09 -16.70 -53.98
N PRO A 34 -23.31 -15.47 -54.53
CA PRO A 34 -23.32 -14.13 -53.90
C PRO A 34 -24.49 -13.20 -54.35
N SER A 35 -24.80 -12.18 -53.56
CA SER A 35 -25.28 -10.86 -54.08
C SER A 35 -25.29 -9.84 -52.94
N GLY A 36 -24.66 -8.69 -53.17
CA GLY A 36 -24.40 -7.68 -52.14
C GLY A 36 -25.56 -6.75 -51.82
N SER A 37 -25.43 -6.04 -50.69
CA SER A 37 -25.86 -4.66 -50.48
C SER A 37 -25.37 -4.22 -49.11
N GLY A 38 -24.84 -3.00 -49.02
CA GLY A 38 -24.14 -2.46 -47.86
C GLY A 38 -24.97 -2.40 -46.58
N GLY A 39 -24.28 -2.63 -45.47
CA GLY A 39 -24.77 -2.42 -44.11
C GLY A 39 -23.59 -2.43 -43.15
N SER A 40 -23.38 -1.31 -42.47
CA SER A 40 -22.31 -1.10 -41.48
C SER A 40 -22.24 -2.26 -40.48
N ALA A 41 -21.09 -2.92 -40.43
CA ALA A 41 -20.82 -3.95 -39.44
C ALA A 41 -20.66 -3.30 -38.05
N PRO A 42 -21.36 -3.76 -37.01
CA PRO A 42 -20.96 -3.47 -35.65
C PRO A 42 -19.68 -4.26 -35.38
N VAL A 43 -18.67 -3.59 -34.82
CA VAL A 43 -17.45 -4.21 -34.33
C VAL A 43 -17.86 -5.28 -33.31
N GLN A 44 -17.61 -6.54 -33.63
CA GLN A 44 -17.76 -7.65 -32.68
C GLN A 44 -16.77 -7.42 -31.54
N GLU A 45 -17.30 -6.96 -30.42
CA GLU A 45 -16.66 -7.02 -29.12
C GLU A 45 -16.38 -8.50 -28.83
N LYS A 46 -15.12 -8.92 -28.98
CA LYS A 46 -14.67 -10.23 -28.52
C LYS A 46 -14.89 -10.29 -27.02
N SER A 47 -16.02 -10.88 -26.61
CA SER A 47 -16.29 -11.20 -25.22
C SER A 47 -15.19 -12.14 -24.73
N LYS A 48 -14.20 -11.61 -24.02
CA LYS A 48 -13.24 -12.43 -23.27
C LYS A 48 -14.07 -13.24 -22.28
N LYS A 49 -14.13 -14.56 -22.49
CA LYS A 49 -14.72 -15.52 -21.55
C LYS A 49 -14.03 -15.29 -20.20
N ALA A 50 -14.78 -14.88 -19.17
CA ALA A 50 -14.24 -14.65 -17.84
C ALA A 50 -13.49 -15.91 -17.36
N LYS A 51 -12.22 -15.75 -17.00
CA LYS A 51 -11.40 -16.84 -16.44
C LYS A 51 -12.05 -17.24 -15.12
N ALA A 52 -12.33 -18.53 -14.93
CA ALA A 52 -12.84 -19.02 -13.65
C ALA A 52 -11.82 -18.76 -12.54
N TYR A 53 -12.29 -18.47 -11.33
CA TYR A 53 -11.45 -18.32 -10.15
C TYR A 53 -10.56 -19.56 -9.94
N GLU A 54 -9.28 -19.34 -9.65
CA GLU A 54 -8.32 -20.37 -9.28
C GLU A 54 -7.66 -19.92 -7.98
N SER A 55 -7.80 -20.74 -6.93
CA SER A 55 -7.21 -20.45 -5.63
C SER A 55 -5.70 -20.60 -5.67
N GLN A 56 -5.02 -19.75 -4.92
CA GLN A 56 -3.59 -19.83 -4.64
C GLN A 56 -3.39 -20.38 -3.23
N THR A 57 -2.32 -21.13 -3.04
CA THR A 57 -1.98 -21.72 -1.76
C THR A 57 -0.48 -21.63 -1.53
N VAL A 58 -0.09 -21.16 -0.35
CA VAL A 58 1.31 -21.13 0.09
C VAL A 58 1.41 -21.72 1.49
N GLU A 59 2.58 -22.24 1.85
CA GLU A 59 2.86 -22.76 3.18
C GLU A 59 4.08 -22.07 3.79
N VAL A 60 3.91 -21.44 4.95
CA VAL A 60 4.97 -20.73 5.66
C VAL A 60 5.05 -21.24 7.08
N ALA A 61 6.20 -21.80 7.47
CA ALA A 61 6.46 -22.30 8.82
C ALA A 61 5.37 -23.25 9.37
N GLY A 62 4.83 -24.12 8.52
CA GLY A 62 3.77 -25.07 8.88
C GLY A 62 2.39 -24.43 9.03
N ILE A 63 2.17 -23.23 8.48
CA ILE A 63 0.86 -22.60 8.30
C ILE A 63 0.53 -22.61 6.80
N THR A 64 -0.60 -23.17 6.43
CA THR A 64 -1.11 -23.10 5.06
C THR A 64 -2.05 -21.90 4.94
N TYR A 65 -1.81 -21.09 3.92
CA TYR A 65 -2.65 -19.98 3.52
C TYR A 65 -3.29 -20.32 2.18
N GLU A 66 -4.61 -20.30 2.09
CA GLU A 66 -5.37 -20.57 0.87
C GLU A 66 -6.28 -19.37 0.56
N SER A 67 -6.08 -18.73 -0.59
CA SER A 67 -7.00 -17.69 -1.04
C SER A 67 -8.35 -18.32 -1.37
N VAL A 68 -9.45 -17.77 -0.86
CA VAL A 68 -10.81 -18.29 -1.07
C VAL A 68 -11.51 -17.58 -2.25
N ALA A 69 -11.07 -16.36 -2.56
CA ALA A 69 -11.53 -15.56 -3.70
C ALA A 69 -10.33 -14.89 -4.39
N HIS A 70 -10.53 -14.35 -5.60
CA HIS A 70 -9.49 -13.52 -6.21
C HIS A 70 -9.36 -12.31 -5.33
N GLY A 71 -8.13 -11.99 -4.91
CA GLY A 71 -7.85 -10.70 -4.32
C GLY A 71 -8.43 -9.64 -5.25
N THR A 72 -9.43 -8.91 -4.77
CA THR A 72 -10.21 -7.98 -5.59
C THR A 72 -10.19 -6.62 -4.95
N PHE A 73 -10.28 -5.59 -5.77
CA PHE A 73 -10.54 -4.26 -5.26
C PHE A 73 -12.00 -4.16 -4.82
N TYR A 74 -12.21 -3.89 -3.54
CA TYR A 74 -13.48 -3.35 -3.07
C TYR A 74 -13.48 -1.86 -3.37
N ARG A 75 -14.40 -1.47 -4.23
CA ARG A 75 -14.71 -0.07 -4.41
C ARG A 75 -15.67 0.32 -3.31
N GLY A 76 -15.28 1.30 -2.50
CA GLY A 76 -16.15 1.87 -1.49
C GLY A 76 -17.53 2.28 -2.03
N ASP A 77 -18.48 2.51 -1.12
CA ASP A 77 -19.49 3.54 -1.37
C ASP A 77 -18.76 4.86 -1.77
N ALA A 78 -19.40 5.81 -2.45
CA ALA A 78 -18.76 7.04 -2.95
C ALA A 78 -18.07 7.91 -1.86
N LYS A 79 -18.20 7.53 -0.58
CA LYS A 79 -17.60 8.12 0.61
C LYS A 79 -16.58 7.23 1.33
N LYS A 80 -16.31 6.02 0.83
CA LYS A 80 -15.41 5.02 1.43
C LYS A 80 -14.20 4.80 0.53
N GLN A 81 -13.07 4.43 1.12
CA GLN A 81 -11.81 4.24 0.40
C GLN A 81 -11.85 2.97 -0.46
N ASP A 82 -11.33 3.05 -1.68
CA ASP A 82 -11.06 1.87 -2.50
C ASP A 82 -9.93 1.06 -1.84
N GLY A 83 -10.02 -0.27 -1.85
CA GLY A 83 -8.98 -1.09 -1.24
C GLY A 83 -8.92 -2.50 -1.78
N PHE A 84 -7.72 -3.09 -1.72
CA PHE A 84 -7.49 -4.48 -2.06
C PHE A 84 -7.92 -5.37 -0.90
N TYR A 85 -8.80 -6.32 -1.20
CA TYR A 85 -9.34 -7.28 -0.25
C TYR A 85 -8.88 -8.68 -0.58
N LEU A 86 -8.43 -9.42 0.44
CA LEU A 86 -8.09 -10.83 0.34
C LEU A 86 -8.82 -11.64 1.41
N HIS A 87 -9.72 -12.52 0.97
CA HIS A 87 -10.29 -13.58 1.80
C HIS A 87 -9.37 -14.79 1.81
N ILE A 88 -8.98 -15.23 2.99
CA ILE A 88 -8.04 -16.33 3.15
C ILE A 88 -8.49 -17.34 4.21
N LYS A 89 -8.21 -18.61 3.95
CA LYS A 89 -8.21 -19.69 4.94
C LYS A 89 -6.81 -19.89 5.47
N ILE A 90 -6.68 -19.93 6.79
CA ILE A 90 -5.42 -20.12 7.49
C ILE A 90 -5.52 -21.42 8.28
N THR A 91 -4.70 -22.40 7.92
CA THR A 91 -4.67 -23.71 8.57
C THR A 91 -3.35 -23.90 9.30
N ASN A 92 -3.42 -24.23 10.59
CA ASN A 92 -2.22 -24.50 11.38
C ASN A 92 -1.86 -25.99 11.31
N ASN A 93 -0.84 -26.35 10.54
CA ASN A 93 -0.32 -27.73 10.45
C ASN A 93 0.71 -28.07 11.53
N ASN A 94 1.02 -27.12 12.42
CA ASN A 94 1.94 -27.36 13.53
C ASN A 94 1.27 -28.15 14.67
N THR A 95 2.10 -28.70 15.55
CA THR A 95 1.65 -29.37 16.78
C THR A 95 1.38 -28.42 17.95
N LYS A 96 1.63 -27.11 17.76
CA LYS A 96 1.45 -26.06 18.76
C LYS A 96 0.43 -25.04 18.30
N ASN A 97 -0.20 -24.40 19.27
CA ASN A 97 -1.07 -23.23 19.04
C ASN A 97 -0.28 -22.12 18.35
N ARG A 98 -0.92 -21.42 17.41
CA ARG A 98 -0.30 -20.33 16.64
C ARG A 98 -1.15 -19.09 16.74
N THR A 99 -0.55 -17.99 17.15
CA THR A 99 -1.22 -16.70 17.29
C THR A 99 -1.08 -15.91 15.98
N PHE A 100 -2.02 -15.03 15.66
CA PHE A 100 -1.91 -14.15 14.48
C PHE A 100 -0.70 -13.21 14.52
N SER A 101 -0.13 -12.94 15.69
CA SER A 101 1.12 -12.19 15.84
C SER A 101 2.37 -12.99 15.44
N SER A 102 2.23 -14.30 15.18
CA SER A 102 3.36 -15.16 14.76
C SER A 102 3.63 -15.11 13.25
N PHE A 103 2.80 -14.41 12.48
CA PHE A 103 3.02 -14.20 11.05
C PHE A 103 2.65 -12.78 10.64
N ASN A 104 3.35 -12.26 9.65
CA ASN A 104 3.07 -10.97 9.03
C ASN A 104 2.53 -11.21 7.62
N VAL A 105 1.64 -10.32 7.17
CA VAL A 105 1.11 -10.33 5.80
C VAL A 105 1.23 -8.92 5.24
N HIS A 106 1.98 -8.79 4.15
CA HIS A 106 2.28 -7.52 3.49
C HIS A 106 1.71 -7.54 2.08
N ALA A 107 1.19 -6.41 1.60
CA ALA A 107 0.71 -6.28 0.23
C ALA A 107 1.42 -5.10 -0.44
N ALA A 108 1.85 -5.30 -1.69
CA ALA A 108 2.50 -4.27 -2.48
C ALA A 108 2.08 -4.35 -3.96
N GLN A 109 2.14 -3.19 -4.62
CA GLN A 109 1.89 -3.04 -6.04
C GLN A 109 3.03 -3.68 -6.85
N GLY A 110 2.68 -4.37 -7.92
CA GLY A 110 3.58 -5.04 -8.85
C GLY A 110 3.63 -6.55 -8.70
N ASP A 111 4.30 -7.17 -9.69
CA ASP A 111 4.71 -8.56 -9.68
C ASP A 111 6.06 -8.66 -8.94
N LEU A 112 6.00 -8.99 -7.65
CA LEU A 112 7.15 -9.03 -6.75
C LEU A 112 7.41 -10.46 -6.30
N GLU A 113 8.63 -10.80 -5.94
CA GLU A 113 8.93 -12.11 -5.38
C GLU A 113 8.97 -12.08 -3.85
N ALA A 114 8.74 -13.21 -3.20
CA ALA A 114 8.85 -13.29 -1.74
C ALA A 114 10.24 -12.83 -1.28
N GLY A 115 10.28 -11.96 -0.28
CA GLY A 115 11.50 -11.38 0.29
C GLY A 115 11.95 -10.10 -0.37
N ASP A 116 11.21 -9.60 -1.37
CA ASP A 116 11.53 -8.34 -1.99
C ASP A 116 11.55 -7.20 -0.96
N PRO A 117 12.58 -6.33 -0.96
CA PRO A 117 12.68 -5.23 0.00
C PRO A 117 11.49 -4.28 -0.02
N LEU A 118 10.71 -4.28 -1.12
CA LEU A 118 9.54 -3.42 -1.27
C LEU A 118 8.47 -3.69 -0.21
N PHE A 119 8.21 -4.96 0.18
CA PHE A 119 7.17 -5.31 1.17
C PHE A 119 7.35 -4.66 2.55
N THR A 120 8.61 -4.45 2.92
CA THR A 120 8.99 -3.84 4.20
C THR A 120 9.43 -2.38 4.03
N SER A 121 9.35 -1.86 2.81
CA SER A 121 9.67 -0.48 2.53
C SER A 121 8.54 0.46 2.98
N GLY A 122 8.86 1.73 3.19
CA GLY A 122 7.85 2.75 3.44
C GLY A 122 7.26 3.39 2.17
N LYS A 123 7.49 2.79 0.99
CA LYS A 123 7.16 3.38 -0.32
C LYS A 123 5.64 3.47 -0.55
N SER A 124 5.24 4.29 -1.52
CA SER A 124 3.85 4.44 -1.94
C SER A 124 3.24 3.14 -2.50
N ALA A 125 4.08 2.30 -3.10
CA ALA A 125 3.70 1.00 -3.64
C ALA A 125 3.37 -0.05 -2.56
N VAL A 126 3.67 0.20 -1.27
CA VAL A 126 3.20 -0.67 -0.18
C VAL A 126 1.81 -0.25 0.22
N LEU A 127 0.88 -1.21 0.29
CA LEU A 127 -0.50 -0.94 0.66
C LEU A 127 -0.63 -0.95 2.18
N ASP A 128 -1.38 0.03 2.72
CA ASP A 128 -1.56 0.17 4.15
C ASP A 128 -2.66 -0.80 4.62
N TYR A 129 -2.35 -1.62 5.63
CA TYR A 129 -3.34 -2.53 6.21
C TYR A 129 -4.30 -1.75 7.11
N VAL A 130 -5.59 -1.76 6.78
CA VAL A 130 -6.60 -0.95 7.48
C VAL A 130 -7.80 -1.79 7.91
N ALA A 131 -7.59 -2.62 8.94
CA ALA A 131 -8.64 -3.50 9.48
C ALA A 131 -9.90 -2.74 9.95
N SER A 132 -9.73 -1.55 10.52
CA SER A 132 -10.83 -0.73 11.06
C SER A 132 -11.70 -0.08 9.99
N GLU A 133 -11.21 -0.01 8.75
CA GLU A 133 -11.93 0.60 7.62
C GLU A 133 -12.38 -0.45 6.61
N ALA A 134 -12.13 -1.73 6.90
CA ALA A 134 -12.67 -2.84 6.14
C ALA A 134 -14.20 -2.73 6.13
N PRO A 135 -14.84 -2.73 4.95
CA PRO A 135 -16.29 -2.67 4.85
C PRO A 135 -16.95 -3.90 5.47
N ASP A 136 -18.03 -3.68 6.24
CA ASP A 136 -18.77 -4.73 6.96
C ASP A 136 -19.18 -5.91 6.05
N GLU A 137 -19.52 -5.63 4.79
CA GLU A 137 -19.94 -6.61 3.78
C GLU A 137 -18.83 -7.62 3.43
N LEU A 138 -17.56 -7.23 3.58
CA LEU A 138 -16.42 -8.08 3.25
C LEU A 138 -16.07 -9.07 4.36
N HIS A 139 -16.51 -8.81 5.59
CA HIS A 139 -16.18 -9.62 6.75
C HIS A 139 -17.43 -10.03 7.55
N GLU A 140 -18.56 -10.22 6.87
CA GLU A 140 -19.78 -10.72 7.48
C GLU A 140 -19.51 -12.08 8.16
N GLY A 141 -19.73 -12.15 9.48
CA GLY A 141 -19.43 -13.35 10.28
C GLY A 141 -17.96 -13.53 10.68
N ILE A 142 -17.07 -12.62 10.27
CA ILE A 142 -15.65 -12.59 10.68
C ILE A 142 -15.42 -11.37 11.57
N ASP A 143 -14.96 -11.61 12.80
CA ASP A 143 -14.65 -10.55 13.76
C ASP A 143 -13.20 -10.06 13.57
N LEU A 144 -13.01 -9.03 12.75
CA LEU A 144 -11.68 -8.45 12.47
C LEU A 144 -11.01 -7.82 13.69
N SER A 145 -11.77 -7.47 14.74
CA SER A 145 -11.24 -6.94 15.99
C SER A 145 -10.56 -8.02 16.84
N LYS A 146 -10.87 -9.29 16.56
CA LYS A 146 -10.26 -10.44 17.22
C LYS A 146 -9.26 -11.10 16.28
N ARG A 147 -8.09 -11.35 16.84
CA ARG A 147 -7.02 -12.13 16.21
C ARG A 147 -6.95 -13.48 16.93
N PRO A 148 -7.76 -14.48 16.51
CA PRO A 148 -7.90 -15.71 17.26
C PRO A 148 -6.62 -16.53 17.24
N ASP A 149 -6.34 -17.24 18.33
CA ASP A 149 -5.35 -18.30 18.28
C ASP A 149 -5.87 -19.47 17.44
N ILE A 150 -4.97 -20.09 16.68
CA ILE A 150 -5.28 -21.21 15.80
C ILE A 150 -4.66 -22.49 16.39
N GLY A 151 -5.51 -23.41 16.83
CA GLY A 151 -5.12 -24.70 17.37
C GLY A 151 -4.42 -25.61 16.37
N PRO A 152 -3.70 -26.65 16.84
CA PRO A 152 -3.13 -27.67 15.97
C PRO A 152 -4.21 -28.34 15.09
N GLY A 153 -4.03 -28.28 13.77
CA GLY A 153 -4.96 -28.82 12.78
C GLY A 153 -6.23 -28.00 12.57
N GLU A 154 -6.36 -26.83 13.22
CA GLU A 154 -7.51 -25.95 13.03
C GLU A 154 -7.34 -25.05 11.80
N THR A 155 -8.47 -24.76 11.16
CA THR A 155 -8.57 -23.79 10.07
C THR A 155 -9.48 -22.65 10.50
N VAL A 156 -9.05 -21.42 10.27
CA VAL A 156 -9.85 -20.20 10.45
C VAL A 156 -9.94 -19.44 9.13
N GLU A 157 -11.04 -18.72 8.94
CA GLU A 157 -11.18 -17.76 7.85
C GLU A 157 -10.86 -16.36 8.36
N TYR A 158 -10.15 -15.58 7.54
CA TYR A 158 -9.79 -14.21 7.85
C TYR A 158 -9.79 -13.35 6.61
N VAL A 159 -9.95 -12.05 6.81
CA VAL A 159 -10.00 -11.06 5.76
C VAL A 159 -8.92 -10.03 5.98
N TYR A 160 -8.11 -9.82 4.96
CA TYR A 160 -7.22 -8.68 4.89
C TYR A 160 -7.80 -7.62 3.97
N PHE A 161 -7.76 -6.38 4.44
CA PHE A 161 -8.13 -5.20 3.66
C PHE A 161 -6.97 -4.22 3.70
N TRP A 162 -6.48 -3.86 2.53
CA TRP A 162 -5.43 -2.87 2.37
C TRP A 162 -5.89 -1.72 1.50
N ALA A 163 -5.71 -0.51 1.98
CA ALA A 163 -5.97 0.68 1.20
C ALA A 163 -4.68 1.11 0.48
N PRO A 164 -4.68 1.25 -0.85
CA PRO A 164 -3.54 1.82 -1.53
C PRO A 164 -3.51 3.33 -1.27
N LYS A 165 -2.31 3.89 -1.15
CA LYS A 165 -2.11 5.34 -0.97
C LYS A 165 -2.51 6.13 -2.22
N THR A 166 -2.45 5.49 -3.38
CA THR A 166 -2.89 5.99 -4.68
C THR A 166 -3.77 4.94 -5.36
N ALA A 167 -4.77 5.37 -6.13
CA ALA A 167 -5.62 4.43 -6.87
C ALA A 167 -4.75 3.59 -7.84
N TYR A 168 -4.82 2.27 -7.70
CA TYR A 168 -4.00 1.35 -8.48
C TYR A 168 -4.81 0.09 -8.81
N TYR A 169 -4.94 -0.21 -10.09
CA TYR A 169 -5.61 -1.41 -10.58
C TYR A 169 -4.65 -2.14 -11.53
N GLY A 170 -3.76 -2.93 -10.95
CA GLY A 170 -2.74 -3.70 -11.63
C GLY A 170 -2.30 -4.91 -10.80
N PRO A 171 -1.19 -5.56 -11.14
CA PRO A 171 -0.69 -6.69 -10.35
C PRO A 171 -0.43 -6.30 -8.88
N ILE A 172 -0.90 -7.10 -7.94
CA ILE A 172 -0.62 -6.97 -6.51
C ILE A 172 -0.02 -8.27 -6.04
N THR A 173 1.10 -8.16 -5.33
CA THR A 173 1.68 -9.30 -4.64
C THR A 173 1.40 -9.19 -3.14
N VAL A 174 1.05 -10.32 -2.53
CA VAL A 174 0.84 -10.45 -1.08
C VAL A 174 1.88 -11.42 -0.53
N GLU A 175 2.75 -10.93 0.35
CA GLU A 175 3.77 -11.71 1.03
C GLU A 175 3.25 -12.19 2.40
N PHE A 176 3.48 -13.46 2.71
CA PHE A 176 3.25 -14.10 3.99
C PHE A 176 4.58 -14.44 4.63
N VAL A 177 4.79 -14.03 5.89
CA VAL A 177 6.10 -14.12 6.54
C VAL A 177 5.95 -14.70 7.94
N ASP A 178 6.82 -15.66 8.32
CA ASP A 178 6.97 -16.07 9.72
C ASP A 178 7.65 -14.96 10.52
N ALA A 179 6.95 -14.44 11.54
CA ALA A 179 7.48 -13.35 12.36
C ALA A 179 8.75 -13.76 13.14
N TYR A 180 8.96 -15.05 13.38
CA TYR A 180 10.13 -15.54 14.13
C TYR A 180 11.34 -15.88 13.25
N ALA A 181 11.14 -16.05 11.95
CA ALA A 181 12.21 -16.38 11.01
C ALA A 181 11.95 -15.76 9.62
N PRO A 182 11.80 -14.43 9.54
CA PRO A 182 11.30 -13.77 8.33
C PRO A 182 12.21 -13.97 7.11
N ALA A 183 13.53 -14.06 7.30
CA ALA A 183 14.49 -14.28 6.22
C ALA A 183 14.56 -15.73 5.70
N LYS A 184 13.80 -16.66 6.29
CA LYS A 184 13.84 -18.09 5.93
C LYS A 184 12.50 -18.65 5.53
N ASN A 185 11.43 -18.08 6.07
CA ASN A 185 10.07 -18.59 5.96
C ASN A 185 9.19 -17.45 5.49
N HIS A 186 9.11 -17.27 4.17
CA HIS A 186 8.24 -16.31 3.53
C HIS A 186 7.87 -16.81 2.13
N GLU A 187 6.63 -16.55 1.72
CA GLU A 187 6.08 -16.95 0.43
C GLU A 187 5.12 -15.87 -0.08
N ALA A 188 4.85 -15.84 -1.37
CA ALA A 188 4.02 -14.82 -1.99
C ALA A 188 2.87 -15.40 -2.81
N MET A 189 1.75 -14.67 -2.84
CA MET A 189 0.65 -14.87 -3.79
C MET A 189 0.54 -13.66 -4.71
N HIS A 190 0.18 -13.89 -5.97
CA HIS A 190 0.12 -12.84 -7.00
C HIS A 190 -1.29 -12.68 -7.54
N PHE A 191 -1.82 -11.48 -7.47
CA PHE A 191 -3.18 -11.15 -7.87
C PHE A 191 -3.14 -10.10 -8.99
N ASP A 192 -3.50 -10.50 -10.20
CA ASP A 192 -3.69 -9.54 -11.29
C ASP A 192 -5.07 -8.88 -11.15
N THR A 193 -5.10 -7.64 -10.69
CA THR A 193 -6.33 -6.85 -10.56
C THR A 193 -6.61 -5.98 -11.80
N THR A 194 -5.80 -6.11 -12.85
CA THR A 194 -5.96 -5.34 -14.09
C THR A 194 -7.29 -5.67 -14.75
N GLY A 195 -8.08 -4.67 -15.13
CA GLY A 195 -9.36 -4.92 -15.79
C GLY A 195 -10.52 -5.25 -14.83
N CYS A 196 -10.24 -5.43 -13.53
CA CYS A 196 -11.25 -5.61 -12.47
C CYS A 196 -11.91 -4.29 -12.06
N GLU A 197 -11.59 -3.17 -12.72
CA GLU A 197 -12.20 -1.89 -12.43
C GLU A 197 -13.69 -1.94 -12.81
N THR A 198 -14.55 -1.41 -11.93
CA THR A 198 -15.99 -1.40 -12.16
C THR A 198 -16.36 -0.48 -13.32
N LYS A 199 -17.56 -0.65 -13.90
CA LYS A 199 -18.03 0.23 -15.00
C LYS A 199 -18.08 1.69 -14.56
N GLU A 200 -18.34 1.94 -13.29
CA GLU A 200 -18.32 3.27 -12.67
C GLU A 200 -16.88 3.83 -12.58
N PHE A 201 -15.84 2.99 -12.58
CA PHE A 201 -14.43 3.43 -12.55
C PHE A 201 -13.99 3.73 -13.97
N LYS A 202 -14.47 2.93 -14.93
CA LYS A 202 -14.29 3.18 -16.36
C LYS A 202 -15.10 4.38 -16.85
N ALA A 203 -16.26 4.64 -16.26
CA ALA A 203 -17.11 5.81 -16.55
C ALA A 203 -16.63 7.08 -15.85
N ALA A 204 -16.17 6.97 -14.59
CA ALA A 204 -15.29 7.96 -13.98
C ALA A 204 -13.95 8.05 -14.76
N GLY A 205 -13.53 7.03 -15.50
CA GLY A 205 -12.40 7.11 -16.42
C GLY A 205 -12.66 7.97 -17.67
N GLY A 206 -13.86 8.53 -17.81
CA GLY A 206 -14.20 9.56 -18.80
C GLY A 206 -14.59 10.93 -18.22
N VAL A 207 -14.98 10.98 -16.93
CA VAL A 207 -15.24 12.23 -16.17
C VAL A 207 -14.99 11.97 -14.68
N ALA A 208 -13.78 11.57 -14.36
CA ALA A 208 -13.06 11.91 -13.15
C ALA A 208 -11.89 12.61 -13.78
N ASP A 209 -12.07 13.91 -13.86
CA ASP A 209 -11.01 14.85 -13.54
C ASP A 209 -9.99 14.08 -12.67
N SER A 210 -8.92 13.62 -13.33
CA SER A 210 -7.61 13.71 -12.75
C SER A 210 -7.53 15.16 -12.34
N GLY A 211 -8.10 15.50 -11.18
CA GLY A 211 -7.91 16.78 -10.57
C GLY A 211 -6.41 16.91 -10.63
N GLU A 212 -5.97 17.86 -11.42
CA GLU A 212 -4.60 18.11 -11.77
C GLU A 212 -3.85 18.35 -10.44
N LYS A 213 -3.52 17.29 -9.69
CA LYS A 213 -2.16 17.18 -9.23
C LYS A 213 -1.44 16.96 -10.53
N ALA A 214 -0.95 18.08 -11.06
CA ALA A 214 0.26 18.09 -11.86
C ALA A 214 1.20 17.01 -11.33
N ASP A 215 2.13 16.54 -12.14
CA ASP A 215 3.32 15.86 -11.64
C ASP A 215 4.01 16.82 -10.64
N LEU A 216 3.52 16.84 -9.40
CA LEU A 216 3.95 17.75 -8.35
C LEU A 216 5.24 17.12 -7.90
N THR A 217 6.30 17.53 -8.55
CA THR A 217 7.65 17.32 -8.10
C THR A 217 7.91 18.11 -6.81
N GLY A 218 7.01 19.02 -6.42
CA GLY A 218 7.23 19.97 -5.35
C GLY A 218 5.99 20.41 -4.57
N ILE A 219 6.20 21.39 -3.71
CA ILE A 219 5.16 22.08 -2.93
C ILE A 219 5.47 23.58 -2.88
N ASP A 220 4.42 24.40 -2.93
CA ASP A 220 4.51 25.86 -2.81
C ASP A 220 3.74 26.37 -1.60
N CYS A 221 4.39 26.41 -0.43
CA CYS A 221 3.82 26.86 0.84
C CYS A 221 3.94 28.38 1.03
N ALA A 222 3.39 28.91 2.13
CA ALA A 222 3.58 30.30 2.51
C ALA A 222 5.02 30.59 2.98
N SER A 223 5.64 29.66 3.73
CA SER A 223 6.99 29.85 4.30
C SER A 223 8.11 29.38 3.38
N TYR A 224 7.83 28.44 2.46
CA TYR A 224 8.83 27.90 1.55
C TYR A 224 8.22 27.36 0.26
N SER A 225 9.06 27.15 -0.75
CA SER A 225 8.75 26.40 -1.96
C SER A 225 9.90 25.47 -2.28
N ILE A 226 9.60 24.30 -2.83
CA ILE A 226 10.63 23.33 -3.21
C ILE A 226 10.11 22.45 -4.34
N GLU A 227 11.00 22.10 -5.25
CA GLU A 227 10.83 21.03 -6.23
C GLU A 227 11.83 19.92 -5.92
N ALA A 228 11.46 18.67 -6.16
CA ALA A 228 12.36 17.53 -6.01
C ALA A 228 13.55 17.70 -6.96
N ALA A 229 14.74 17.66 -6.39
CA ALA A 229 15.98 17.61 -7.16
C ALA A 229 16.18 16.21 -7.77
N ASP A 230 17.12 16.10 -8.72
CA ASP A 230 17.49 14.81 -9.31
C ASP A 230 17.87 13.79 -8.22
N GLY A 231 17.33 12.57 -8.34
CA GLY A 231 17.52 11.50 -7.35
C GLY A 231 16.58 11.59 -6.15
N TYR A 232 15.64 12.54 -6.14
CA TYR A 232 14.58 12.62 -5.16
C TYR A 232 13.20 12.52 -5.78
N THR A 233 12.30 11.87 -5.05
CA THR A 233 10.88 11.78 -5.40
C THR A 233 10.04 12.36 -4.25
N LEU A 234 9.10 13.24 -4.57
CA LEU A 234 8.11 13.71 -3.59
C LEU A 234 7.19 12.54 -3.20
N ASP A 235 7.21 12.17 -1.91
CA ASP A 235 6.39 11.09 -1.34
C ASP A 235 5.01 11.61 -0.94
N SER A 236 4.98 12.75 -0.25
CA SER A 236 3.75 13.34 0.26
C SER A 236 3.94 14.83 0.53
N SER A 237 2.87 15.60 0.38
CA SER A 237 2.85 17.03 0.66
C SER A 237 1.51 17.44 1.30
N ASP A 238 1.55 18.45 2.16
CA ASP A 238 0.42 19.05 2.84
C ASP A 238 0.67 20.57 2.93
N GLU A 239 0.09 21.33 2.01
CA GLU A 239 0.26 22.80 1.92
C GLU A 239 -0.34 23.50 3.14
N GLU A 240 -1.48 23.03 3.66
CA GLU A 240 -2.14 23.64 4.83
C GLU A 240 -1.30 23.53 6.10
N ARG A 241 -0.57 22.41 6.24
CA ARG A 241 0.35 22.18 7.38
C ARG A 241 1.80 22.52 7.06
N GLU A 242 2.07 23.01 5.86
CA GLU A 242 3.39 23.28 5.28
C GLU A 242 4.38 22.13 5.48
N LYS A 243 3.98 20.90 5.11
CA LYS A 243 4.81 19.70 5.22
C LYS A 243 5.11 19.08 3.86
N ALA A 244 6.34 18.61 3.70
CA ALA A 244 6.74 17.79 2.56
C ALA A 244 7.64 16.64 2.99
N ASN A 245 7.49 15.50 2.35
CA ASN A 245 8.37 14.35 2.50
C ASN A 245 8.91 13.95 1.14
N PHE A 246 10.22 13.75 1.07
CA PHE A 246 10.93 13.28 -0.12
C PHE A 246 11.65 11.98 0.18
N PHE A 247 11.67 11.08 -0.79
CA PHE A 247 12.51 9.90 -0.81
C PHE A 247 13.75 10.15 -1.64
N HIS A 248 14.90 9.68 -1.16
CA HIS A 248 16.11 9.57 -1.97
C HIS A 248 16.09 8.23 -2.71
N ASP A 249 16.09 8.26 -4.03
CA ASP A 249 15.80 7.09 -4.87
C ASP A 249 16.83 5.98 -4.71
N GLU A 250 18.11 6.35 -4.56
CA GLU A 250 19.22 5.39 -4.46
C GLU A 250 19.30 4.72 -3.09
N THR A 251 19.15 5.49 -2.01
CA THR A 251 19.38 4.99 -0.65
C THR A 251 18.10 4.59 0.08
N GLY A 252 16.94 4.99 -0.44
CA GLY A 252 15.64 4.86 0.23
C GLY A 252 15.56 5.67 1.54
N GLY A 253 16.48 6.61 1.74
CA GLY A 253 16.44 7.57 2.84
C GLY A 253 15.31 8.58 2.69
N ARG A 254 14.98 9.28 3.77
CA ARG A 254 13.90 10.27 3.79
C ARG A 254 14.43 11.65 4.16
N LEU A 255 13.92 12.66 3.47
CA LEU A 255 14.06 14.07 3.81
C LEU A 255 12.67 14.65 4.10
N ASN A 256 12.50 15.27 5.26
CA ASN A 256 11.24 15.87 5.71
C ASN A 256 11.41 17.38 5.86
N ILE A 257 10.42 18.14 5.38
CA ILE A 257 10.32 19.58 5.60
C ILE A 257 9.04 19.87 6.37
N SER A 258 9.14 20.74 7.38
CA SER A 258 8.03 21.10 8.26
C SER A 258 8.28 22.43 8.95
N ILE A 259 7.21 23.12 9.36
CA ILE A 259 7.29 24.37 10.13
C ILE A 259 7.16 24.15 11.64
N PHE A 260 7.80 25.04 12.41
CA PHE A 260 7.76 25.08 13.87
C PHE A 260 7.59 26.51 14.39
N PRO A 261 6.84 26.70 15.50
CA PRO A 261 6.59 28.02 16.08
C PRO A 261 7.74 28.57 16.94
N ARG A 262 8.73 27.74 17.29
CA ARG A 262 9.91 28.13 18.10
C ARG A 262 11.03 28.63 17.20
N SER A 263 11.95 29.44 17.71
CA SER A 263 13.10 29.92 16.92
C SER A 263 14.04 28.77 16.53
N PRO A 264 14.89 28.94 15.49
CA PRO A 264 15.90 27.93 15.14
C PRO A 264 16.80 27.53 16.31
N GLU A 265 17.22 28.50 17.14
CA GLU A 265 18.07 28.27 18.31
C GLU A 265 17.34 27.49 19.41
N GLU A 266 16.05 27.78 19.62
CA GLU A 266 15.23 27.05 20.59
C GLU A 266 14.99 25.59 20.16
N GLU A 267 14.81 25.34 18.85
CA GLU A 267 14.69 23.97 18.32
C GLU A 267 16.01 23.20 18.44
N VAL A 268 17.16 23.82 18.15
CA VAL A 268 18.46 23.18 18.34
C VAL A 268 18.74 22.90 19.81
N ALA A 269 18.49 23.85 20.72
CA ALA A 269 18.63 23.63 22.15
C ALA A 269 17.74 22.46 22.62
N SER A 270 16.53 22.35 22.05
CA SER A 270 15.63 21.22 22.30
C SER A 270 16.23 19.89 21.84
N LEU A 271 16.92 19.84 20.70
CA LEU A 271 17.59 18.63 20.21
C LEU A 271 18.85 18.28 21.01
N GLU A 272 19.66 19.27 21.36
CA GLU A 272 20.85 19.09 22.21
C GLU A 272 20.47 18.52 23.57
N GLN A 273 19.36 18.96 24.16
CA GLN A 273 18.81 18.39 25.38
C GLN A 273 18.35 16.93 25.18
N VAL A 274 17.69 16.61 24.07
CA VAL A 274 17.26 15.23 23.76
C VAL A 274 18.44 14.28 23.62
N TYR A 275 19.56 14.77 23.09
CA TYR A 275 20.79 14.01 22.87
C TYR A 275 21.87 14.27 23.93
N GLU A 276 21.49 14.75 25.11
CA GLU A 276 22.43 15.05 26.19
C GLU A 276 23.32 13.84 26.52
N GLY A 277 24.63 14.07 26.60
CA GLY A 277 25.64 13.03 26.83
C GLY A 277 26.04 12.21 25.61
N LYS A 278 25.54 12.54 24.41
CA LYS A 278 26.00 11.97 23.14
C LYS A 278 26.82 12.97 22.34
N GLU A 279 27.67 12.46 21.47
CA GLU A 279 28.41 13.28 20.51
C GLU A 279 27.44 13.86 19.49
N THR A 280 27.37 15.19 19.45
CA THR A 280 26.52 15.98 18.56
C THR A 280 27.31 17.19 18.12
N THR A 281 26.93 17.81 17.01
CA THR A 281 27.58 19.04 16.54
C THR A 281 26.55 19.98 15.96
N THR A 282 26.70 21.26 16.27
CA THR A 282 25.89 22.34 15.72
C THR A 282 26.80 23.30 14.96
N ASP A 283 26.47 23.57 13.70
CA ASP A 283 27.19 24.51 12.85
C ASP A 283 26.22 25.31 11.96
N GLN A 284 26.76 26.24 11.18
CA GLN A 284 25.99 27.05 10.25
C GLN A 284 26.39 26.73 8.81
N VAL A 285 25.40 26.62 7.94
CA VAL A 285 25.58 26.41 6.49
C VAL A 285 24.78 27.44 5.72
N GLU A 286 25.25 27.83 4.54
CA GLU A 286 24.64 28.88 3.72
C GLU A 286 24.04 28.27 2.45
N TYR A 287 22.74 28.50 2.23
CA TYR A 287 22.04 28.08 1.02
C TYR A 287 21.06 29.15 0.58
N ASN A 288 21.08 29.48 -0.72
CA ASN A 288 20.19 30.47 -1.32
C ASN A 288 20.18 31.84 -0.58
N GLY A 289 21.33 32.22 -0.01
CA GLY A 289 21.50 33.47 0.75
C GLY A 289 20.87 33.45 2.15
N ILE A 290 20.49 32.27 2.64
CA ILE A 290 19.96 32.03 3.97
C ILE A 290 20.98 31.23 4.79
N THR A 291 21.27 31.73 6.00
CA THR A 291 22.02 30.99 7.02
C THR A 291 21.10 29.97 7.67
N TRP A 292 21.45 28.69 7.56
CA TRP A 292 20.78 27.58 8.24
C TRP A 292 21.61 27.13 9.44
N LEU A 293 20.95 26.96 10.57
CA LEU A 293 21.54 26.30 11.73
C LEU A 293 21.37 24.78 11.55
N ARG A 294 22.48 24.06 11.43
CA ARG A 294 22.50 22.61 11.22
C ARG A 294 22.94 21.89 12.48
N PHE A 295 22.08 21.00 12.96
CA PHE A 295 22.36 20.04 14.01
C PHE A 295 22.69 18.69 13.39
N THR A 296 23.78 18.07 13.82
CA THR A 296 24.18 16.70 13.46
C THR A 296 24.07 15.81 14.68
N GLY A 297 23.19 14.82 14.59
CA GLY A 297 22.96 13.83 15.64
C GLY A 297 23.99 12.69 15.67
N PRO A 298 23.94 11.82 16.68
CA PRO A 298 24.92 10.74 16.87
C PRO A 298 24.92 9.69 15.75
N ASP A 299 23.82 9.58 15.01
CA ASP A 299 23.66 8.62 13.90
C ASP A 299 24.02 9.26 12.54
N ASN A 300 24.75 10.38 12.52
CA ASN A 300 25.05 11.21 11.35
C ASN A 300 23.81 11.76 10.61
N GLY A 301 22.62 11.69 11.21
CA GLY A 301 21.44 12.39 10.71
C GLY A 301 21.58 13.90 10.88
N HIS A 302 21.17 14.68 9.89
CA HIS A 302 21.23 16.13 9.91
C HIS A 302 19.83 16.72 10.07
N THR A 303 19.70 17.78 10.87
CA THR A 303 18.49 18.59 10.95
C THR A 303 18.86 20.05 10.83
N LEU A 304 18.24 20.76 9.91
CA LEU A 304 18.52 22.16 9.60
C LEU A 304 17.33 23.02 9.96
N PHE A 305 17.61 24.23 10.45
CA PHE A 305 16.61 25.20 10.86
C PHE A 305 16.96 26.57 10.30
N ALA A 306 15.96 27.25 9.75
CA ALA A 306 16.05 28.65 9.37
C ALA A 306 14.66 29.30 9.46
N THR A 307 14.63 30.58 9.75
CA THR A 307 13.39 31.35 9.79
C THR A 307 13.00 31.75 8.38
N ALA A 308 11.76 31.46 7.97
CA ALA A 308 11.21 31.92 6.71
C ALA A 308 10.96 33.44 6.76
N PRO A 309 11.57 34.25 5.86
CA PRO A 309 11.43 35.71 5.88
C PRO A 309 9.99 36.25 5.82
N ALA A 310 9.09 35.61 5.08
CA ALA A 310 7.73 36.08 4.85
C ALA A 310 6.79 35.82 6.04
N THR A 311 6.95 34.67 6.70
CA THR A 311 6.03 34.24 7.77
C THR A 311 6.62 34.41 9.17
N GLY A 312 7.95 34.42 9.29
CA GLY A 312 8.66 34.41 10.58
C GLY A 312 8.64 33.04 11.28
N GLU A 313 8.04 32.02 10.67
CA GLU A 313 8.03 30.64 11.17
C GLU A 313 9.39 29.97 10.94
N THR A 314 9.75 29.01 11.79
CA THR A 314 10.97 28.23 11.60
C THR A 314 10.70 27.06 10.66
N VAL A 315 11.39 27.02 9.53
CA VAL A 315 11.41 25.87 8.63
C VAL A 315 12.48 24.89 9.11
N ARG A 316 12.08 23.65 9.31
CA ARG A 316 12.95 22.52 9.65
C ARG A 316 13.08 21.59 8.46
N VAL A 317 14.31 21.26 8.10
CA VAL A 317 14.64 20.16 7.18
C VAL A 317 15.30 19.03 7.97
N SER A 318 14.68 17.85 8.03
CA SER A 318 15.24 16.67 8.68
C SER A 318 15.68 15.65 7.62
N ILE A 319 16.97 15.29 7.66
CA ILE A 319 17.62 14.38 6.72
C ILE A 319 17.96 13.09 7.48
N GLY A 320 17.36 11.99 7.06
CA GLY A 320 17.59 10.69 7.68
C GLY A 320 19.01 10.18 7.46
N TRP A 321 19.51 9.37 8.40
CA TRP A 321 20.87 8.79 8.44
C TRP A 321 21.29 7.98 7.20
N LYS A 322 20.35 7.60 6.33
CA LYS A 322 20.62 6.92 5.05
C LYS A 322 20.99 7.86 3.91
N ILE A 323 20.93 9.17 4.13
CA ILE A 323 21.27 10.20 3.15
C ILE A 323 22.51 10.90 3.68
N ASP A 324 23.63 10.68 3.01
CA ASP A 324 24.86 11.42 3.31
C ASP A 324 24.67 12.89 2.94
N TRP A 325 25.44 13.78 3.60
CA TRP A 325 25.29 15.22 3.42
C TRP A 325 25.37 15.66 1.96
N ASP A 326 26.34 15.14 1.20
CA ASP A 326 26.55 15.49 -0.21
C ASP A 326 25.33 15.12 -1.08
N ALA A 327 24.63 14.03 -0.74
CA ALA A 327 23.41 13.64 -1.44
C ALA A 327 22.23 14.56 -1.10
N ALA A 328 22.22 15.21 0.07
CA ALA A 328 21.17 16.13 0.47
C ALA A 328 21.34 17.56 -0.08
N VAL A 329 22.55 17.94 -0.54
CA VAL A 329 22.86 19.28 -1.07
C VAL A 329 21.91 19.72 -2.18
N PRO A 330 21.58 18.91 -3.21
CA PRO A 330 20.68 19.31 -4.28
C PRO A 330 19.29 19.74 -3.78
N MET A 331 18.78 19.08 -2.73
CA MET A 331 17.50 19.45 -2.11
C MET A 331 17.60 20.77 -1.33
N MET A 332 18.73 21.02 -0.67
CA MET A 332 18.97 22.30 0.00
C MET A 332 19.09 23.46 -1.00
N GLU A 333 19.69 23.23 -2.17
CA GLU A 333 19.76 24.21 -3.25
C GLU A 333 18.41 24.45 -3.93
N ALA A 334 17.56 23.42 -4.03
CA ALA A 334 16.21 23.55 -4.58
C ALA A 334 15.23 24.26 -3.63
N LEU A 335 15.45 24.17 -2.31
CA LEU A 335 14.59 24.78 -1.29
C LEU A 335 14.72 26.30 -1.26
N LYS A 336 13.61 27.00 -1.45
CA LYS A 336 13.52 28.47 -1.35
C LYS A 336 12.63 28.85 -0.19
N LEU A 337 13.20 29.53 0.81
CA LEU A 337 12.39 30.21 1.82
C LEU A 337 11.79 31.48 1.22
N LYS A 338 10.53 31.75 1.56
CA LYS A 338 9.80 32.92 1.08
C LYS A 338 9.88 34.06 2.08
#